data_AF-A0A0X8H0K3-F1
#
_entry.id   AF-A0A0X8H0K3-F1
#
_cell.length_a   1.000
_cell.length_b   1.000
_cell.length_c   1.000
_cell.angle_alpha   90.00
_cell.angle_beta   90.00
_cell.angle_gamma   90.00
#
_symmetry.space_group_name_H-M   'P 1'
#
loop_
_entity.id
_entity.type
_entity.pdbx_description
1 polymer ?
#
loop_
_entity_poly.entity_id
_entity_poly.type
_entity_poly.pdbx_seq_one_letter_code
_entity_poly.pdbx_strand_id
1 'polypeptide(L)'
;MFSIPEPIILYINPLLVLLFLFVLYRGYKKGFLLQVLDLISWGVSAIVAWLFSPVFARIISLVSVEATQIEALDTSLNASLNQLAWFGILLILIRIILLVVTPLASLISKMPLIKQVNSVAGGIFSVVVYCVYVLLLIVFLSLPIVSNGQVVVDKTVLGPIRNITSPLISTVNDELNKNSALQSILTNRSLTQQQEDQMVLWLQSQGFTDSAIREFLNHYE
;
A
#
# COMPACT_ATOMS: atom_id res chain seq x y z
N MET A 1 -10.37 -14.40 -1.06
CA MET A 1 -10.81 -12.99 -0.95
C MET A 1 -11.69 -12.89 0.27
N PHE A 2 -11.51 -11.86 1.11
CA PHE A 2 -12.30 -11.66 2.33
C PHE A 2 -13.30 -10.51 2.10
N SER A 3 -14.54 -10.69 2.55
CA SER A 3 -15.57 -9.65 2.54
C SER A 3 -15.83 -9.17 3.97
N ILE A 4 -15.93 -7.86 4.15
CA ILE A 4 -16.30 -7.24 5.42
C ILE A 4 -17.83 -7.26 5.56
N PRO A 5 -18.41 -7.93 6.57
CA PRO A 5 -19.85 -7.95 6.79
C PRO A 5 -20.46 -6.54 6.93
N GLU A 6 -21.62 -6.30 6.31
CA GLU A 6 -22.35 -5.02 6.37
C GLU A 6 -22.50 -4.44 7.79
N PRO A 7 -22.87 -5.22 8.83
CA PRO A 7 -22.98 -4.69 10.19
C PRO A 7 -21.66 -4.14 10.75
N ILE A 8 -20.52 -4.70 10.30
CA ILE A 8 -19.18 -4.28 10.75
C ILE A 8 -18.81 -2.91 10.17
N ILE A 9 -19.32 -2.57 8.99
CA ILE A 9 -19.01 -1.31 8.29
C ILE A 9 -19.43 -0.10 9.13
N LEU A 10 -20.56 -0.19 9.84
CA LEU A 10 -21.03 0.89 10.71
C LEU A 10 -20.05 1.21 11.86
N TYR A 11 -19.32 0.20 12.36
CA TYR A 11 -18.36 0.35 13.45
C TYR A 11 -17.01 0.93 12.99
N ILE A 12 -16.75 1.04 11.68
CA ILE A 12 -15.50 1.60 11.15
C ILE A 12 -15.38 3.09 11.49
N ASN A 13 -16.47 3.86 11.40
CA ASN A 13 -16.45 5.29 11.72
C ASN A 13 -16.05 5.57 13.19
N PRO A 14 -16.71 5.00 14.21
CA PRO A 14 -16.30 5.20 15.60
C PRO A 14 -14.91 4.63 15.88
N LEU A 15 -14.52 3.53 15.22
CA LEU A 15 -13.16 3.00 15.32
C LEU A 15 -12.11 3.99 14.80
N LEU A 16 -12.36 4.66 13.67
CA LEU A 16 -11.46 5.66 13.10
C LEU A 16 -11.35 6.89 14.02
N VAL A 17 -12.45 7.33 14.64
CA VAL A 17 -12.41 8.41 15.64
C VAL A 17 -11.59 8.00 16.87
N LEU A 18 -11.78 6.77 17.37
CA LEU A 18 -10.96 6.24 18.47
C LEU A 18 -9.49 6.15 18.10
N LEU A 19 -9.17 5.69 16.87
CA LEU A 19 -7.81 5.66 16.35
C LEU A 19 -7.22 7.06 16.27
N PHE A 20 -7.98 8.05 15.80
CA PHE A 20 -7.54 9.45 15.74
C PHE A 20 -7.19 9.98 17.12
N LEU A 21 -8.08 9.82 18.11
CA LEU A 21 -7.83 10.24 19.49
C LEU A 21 -6.62 9.52 20.10
N PHE A 22 -6.47 8.23 19.84
CA PHE A 22 -5.33 7.45 20.30
C PHE A 22 -4.01 7.96 19.69
N VAL A 23 -3.98 8.22 18.38
CA VAL A 23 -2.81 8.73 17.67
C VAL A 23 -2.44 10.13 18.15
N LEU A 24 -3.43 11.00 18.36
CA LEU A 24 -3.26 12.35 18.89
C LEU A 24 -2.70 12.31 20.32
N TYR A 25 -3.29 11.49 21.21
CA TYR A 25 -2.80 11.31 22.57
C TYR A 25 -1.36 10.78 22.61
N ARG A 26 -1.09 9.72 21.83
CA ARG A 26 0.25 9.13 21.72
C ARG A 26 1.26 10.17 21.28
N GLY A 27 0.93 10.97 20.29
CA GLY A 27 1.84 11.99 19.79
C GLY A 27 2.04 13.17 20.69
N TYR A 28 1.00 13.60 21.43
CA TYR A 28 1.14 14.60 22.47
C TYR A 28 2.12 14.13 23.57
N LYS A 29 2.00 12.87 24.00
CA LYS A 29 2.90 12.27 25.00
C LYS A 29 4.33 12.07 24.50
N LYS A 30 4.47 11.69 23.23
CA LYS A 30 5.77 11.41 22.61
C LYS A 30 6.51 12.69 22.19
N GLY A 31 5.76 13.72 21.80
CA GLY A 31 6.28 14.99 21.32
C GLY A 31 6.77 14.97 19.87
N PHE A 32 6.82 16.15 19.27
CA PHE A 32 7.12 16.38 17.85
C PHE A 32 8.46 15.80 17.41
N LEU A 33 9.55 16.13 18.12
CA LEU A 33 10.90 15.73 17.72
C LEU A 33 11.05 14.21 17.59
N LEU A 34 10.53 13.47 18.57
CA LEU A 34 10.57 12.01 18.53
C LEU A 34 9.66 11.45 17.44
N GLN A 35 8.49 12.05 17.21
CA GLN A 35 7.62 11.62 16.10
C GLN A 35 8.25 11.83 14.72
N VAL A 36 8.91 12.96 14.49
CA VAL A 36 9.62 13.24 13.24
C VAL A 36 10.77 12.25 13.05
N LEU A 37 11.58 12.04 14.08
CA LEU A 37 12.66 11.05 14.07
C LEU A 37 12.14 9.65 13.73
N ASP A 38 11.03 9.24 14.35
CA ASP A 38 10.43 7.93 14.09
C ASP A 38 9.86 7.80 12.69
N LEU A 39 9.24 8.86 12.15
CA LEU A 39 8.70 8.88 10.79
C LEU A 39 9.83 8.76 9.77
N ILE A 40 10.91 9.53 9.95
CA ILE A 40 12.12 9.44 9.12
C ILE A 40 12.72 8.03 9.22
N SER A 41 12.83 7.48 10.44
CA SER A 41 13.37 6.13 10.64
C SER A 41 12.50 5.07 9.96
N TRP A 42 11.17 5.23 9.98
CA TRP A 42 10.23 4.36 9.27
C TRP A 42 10.45 4.43 7.75
N GLY A 43 10.55 5.65 7.21
CA GLY A 43 10.79 5.89 5.79
C GLY A 43 12.14 5.32 5.31
N VAL A 44 13.22 5.61 6.04
CA VAL A 44 14.55 5.07 5.74
C VAL A 44 14.53 3.55 5.77
N SER A 45 13.88 2.94 6.77
CA SER A 45 13.76 1.47 6.84
C SER A 45 13.01 0.90 5.64
N ALA A 46 11.91 1.54 5.23
CA ALA A 46 11.12 1.11 4.08
C ALA A 46 11.91 1.23 2.78
N ILE A 47 12.62 2.34 2.57
CA ILE A 47 13.44 2.54 1.36
C ILE A 47 14.55 1.50 1.30
N VAL A 48 15.27 1.27 2.41
CA VAL A 48 16.33 0.26 2.49
C VAL A 48 15.76 -1.14 2.26
N ALA A 49 14.65 -1.50 2.93
CA ALA A 49 14.00 -2.80 2.74
C ALA A 49 13.57 -3.01 1.28
N TRP A 50 13.02 -1.97 0.63
CA TRP A 50 12.61 -2.04 -0.77
C TRP A 50 13.80 -2.18 -1.73
N LEU A 51 14.90 -1.48 -1.44
CA LEU A 51 16.11 -1.55 -2.25
C LEU A 51 16.77 -2.94 -2.19
N PHE A 52 16.76 -3.57 -1.02
CA PHE A 52 17.39 -4.87 -0.81
C PHE A 52 16.46 -6.07 -1.07
N SER A 53 15.13 -5.91 -1.02
CA SER A 53 14.18 -7.02 -1.27
C SER A 53 14.41 -7.77 -2.59
N PRO A 54 14.68 -7.14 -3.76
CA PRO A 54 14.93 -7.90 -4.99
C PRO A 54 16.24 -8.68 -4.98
N VAL A 55 17.21 -8.30 -4.12
CA VAL A 55 18.46 -9.05 -3.96
C VAL A 55 18.18 -10.36 -3.24
N PHE A 56 17.48 -10.31 -2.10
CA PHE A 56 17.17 -11.50 -1.31
C PHE A 56 16.15 -12.41 -2.00
N ALA A 57 15.17 -11.84 -2.69
CA ALA A 57 14.16 -12.59 -3.43
C ALA A 57 14.71 -13.44 -4.57
N ARG A 58 15.86 -13.05 -5.15
CA ARG A 58 16.55 -13.87 -6.16
C ARG A 58 17.36 -15.03 -5.57
N ILE A 59 17.75 -14.94 -4.31
CA ILE A 59 18.57 -15.94 -3.64
C ILE A 59 17.69 -17.02 -3.00
N ILE A 60 16.58 -16.61 -2.38
CA ILE A 60 15.70 -17.50 -1.62
C ILE A 60 14.25 -17.29 -2.06
N SER A 61 13.61 -18.35 -2.56
CA SER A 61 12.18 -18.37 -2.85
C SER A 61 11.39 -18.82 -1.62
N LEU A 62 10.58 -17.92 -1.07
CA LEU A 62 9.69 -18.15 0.07
C LEU A 62 8.25 -18.46 -0.38
N VAL A 63 7.87 -18.01 -1.57
CA VAL A 63 6.51 -18.13 -2.10
C VAL A 63 6.58 -18.86 -3.42
N SER A 64 5.83 -19.95 -3.52
CA SER A 64 5.58 -20.68 -4.76
C SER A 64 4.09 -20.93 -4.85
N VAL A 65 3.46 -20.28 -5.81
CA VAL A 65 2.05 -20.40 -6.14
C VAL A 65 1.97 -20.84 -7.59
N GLU A 66 1.31 -21.96 -7.83
CA GLU A 66 0.82 -22.36 -9.15
C GLU A 66 -0.62 -21.87 -9.25
N ALA A 67 -0.78 -20.61 -9.67
CA ALA A 67 -2.09 -19.96 -9.74
C ALA A 67 -2.71 -20.11 -11.14
N THR A 68 -1.86 -20.25 -12.15
CA THR A 68 -2.26 -20.25 -13.56
C THR A 68 -1.73 -21.51 -14.24
N GLN A 69 -2.37 -21.96 -15.32
CA GLN A 69 -1.86 -23.11 -16.10
C GLN A 69 -0.70 -22.69 -17.03
N ILE A 70 -0.06 -21.54 -16.74
CA ILE A 70 0.92 -20.88 -17.59
C ILE A 70 2.18 -20.58 -16.78
N GLU A 71 3.23 -21.33 -17.07
CA GLU A 71 4.48 -21.30 -16.31
C GLU A 71 5.15 -19.92 -16.29
N ALA A 72 5.09 -19.16 -17.39
CA ALA A 72 5.66 -17.81 -17.48
C ALA A 72 4.94 -16.78 -16.57
N LEU A 73 3.63 -16.95 -16.37
CA LEU A 73 2.85 -16.09 -15.48
C LEU A 73 3.10 -16.43 -14.03
N ASP A 74 3.09 -17.72 -13.70
CA ASP A 74 3.36 -18.19 -12.36
C ASP A 74 4.78 -17.80 -11.91
N THR A 75 5.78 -17.87 -12.80
CA THR A 75 7.14 -17.43 -12.48
C THR A 75 7.24 -15.93 -12.20
N SER A 76 6.59 -15.08 -13.00
CA SER A 76 6.57 -13.62 -12.78
C SER A 76 5.79 -13.23 -11.52
N LEU A 77 4.64 -13.87 -11.30
CA LEU A 77 3.82 -13.68 -10.11
C LEU A 77 4.59 -14.11 -8.86
N ASN A 78 5.22 -15.29 -8.90
CA ASN A 78 6.04 -15.79 -7.80
C ASN A 78 7.24 -14.88 -7.53
N ALA A 79 7.91 -14.36 -8.56
CA ALA A 79 8.99 -13.39 -8.37
C ALA A 79 8.51 -12.13 -7.64
N SER A 80 7.37 -11.58 -8.05
CA SER A 80 6.78 -10.37 -7.45
C SER A 80 6.30 -10.61 -6.01
N LEU A 81 5.59 -11.72 -5.77
CA LEU A 81 5.13 -12.11 -4.43
C LEU A 81 6.29 -12.42 -3.50
N ASN A 82 7.33 -13.08 -4.01
CA ASN A 82 8.51 -13.40 -3.24
C ASN A 82 9.31 -12.13 -2.88
N GLN A 83 9.42 -11.16 -3.80
CA GLN A 83 9.99 -9.84 -3.51
C GLN A 83 9.18 -9.12 -2.43
N LEU A 84 7.85 -9.16 -2.51
CA LEU A 84 6.98 -8.55 -1.51
C LEU A 84 7.12 -9.21 -0.13
N ALA A 85 7.25 -10.54 -0.08
CA ALA A 85 7.51 -11.27 1.15
C ALA A 85 8.86 -10.87 1.78
N TRP A 86 9.92 -10.80 0.97
CA TRP A 86 11.24 -10.35 1.42
C TRP A 86 11.25 -8.89 1.86
N PHE A 87 10.52 -8.01 1.16
CA PHE A 87 10.33 -6.63 1.61
C PHE A 87 9.74 -6.59 3.02
N GLY A 88 8.68 -7.35 3.29
CA GLY A 88 8.08 -7.43 4.63
C GLY A 88 9.06 -7.94 5.70
N ILE A 89 9.79 -9.01 5.39
CA ILE A 89 10.79 -9.59 6.32
C ILE A 89 11.93 -8.61 6.61
N LEU A 90 12.54 -8.04 5.56
CA LEU A 90 13.64 -7.08 5.70
C LEU A 90 13.18 -5.83 6.43
N LEU A 91 11.98 -5.34 6.15
CA LEU A 91 11.40 -4.21 6.87
C LEU A 91 11.30 -4.54 8.37
N ILE A 92 10.79 -5.70 8.75
CA ILE A 92 10.71 -6.10 10.17
C ILE A 92 12.11 -6.19 10.79
N LEU A 93 13.07 -6.85 10.12
CA LEU A 93 14.43 -7.01 10.62
C LEU A 93 15.14 -5.67 10.83
N ILE A 94 15.10 -4.78 9.83
CA ILE A 94 15.70 -3.44 9.94
C ILE A 94 15.05 -2.65 11.08
N ARG A 95 13.74 -2.78 11.26
CA ARG A 95 13.01 -2.08 12.32
C ARG A 95 13.39 -2.59 13.70
N ILE A 96 13.63 -3.90 13.86
CA ILE A 96 14.16 -4.47 15.10
C ILE A 96 15.56 -3.91 15.39
N ILE A 97 16.44 -3.85 14.38
CA ILE A 97 17.79 -3.30 14.52
C ILE A 97 17.72 -1.82 14.94
N LEU A 98 16.89 -1.01 14.28
CA LEU A 98 16.76 0.41 14.62
C LEU A 98 16.16 0.64 16.01
N LEU A 99 15.25 -0.24 16.47
CA LEU A 99 14.67 -0.15 17.82
C LEU A 99 15.75 -0.22 18.90
N VAL A 100 16.82 -0.98 18.68
CA VAL A 100 18.00 -1.05 19.56
C VAL A 100 18.82 0.24 19.52
N VAL A 101 18.84 0.95 18.39
CA VAL A 101 19.58 2.21 18.19
C VAL A 101 18.84 3.42 18.77
N THR A 102 17.51 3.45 18.69
CA THR A 102 16.66 4.58 19.15
C THR A 102 16.90 5.02 20.60
N PRO A 103 17.04 4.14 21.62
CA PRO A 103 17.28 4.60 22.99
C PRO A 103 18.62 5.33 23.16
N LEU A 104 19.64 5.03 22.34
CA LEU A 104 20.94 5.71 22.38
C LEU A 104 20.82 7.16 21.90
N ALA A 105 19.98 7.42 20.89
CA ALA A 105 19.71 8.76 20.38
C ALA A 105 18.88 9.62 21.37
N SER A 106 18.04 8.97 22.20
CA SER A 106 17.15 9.68 23.13
C SER A 106 17.85 10.34 24.33
N LEU A 107 19.14 10.05 24.56
CA LEU A 107 19.94 10.68 25.61
C LEU A 107 20.30 12.14 25.32
N ILE A 108 20.28 12.56 24.04
CA ILE A 108 20.72 13.89 23.59
C ILE A 108 19.58 14.93 23.72
N SER A 109 18.32 14.52 23.88
CA SER A 109 17.14 15.41 23.74
C SER A 109 16.55 15.96 25.05
N LYS A 110 17.22 15.80 26.21
CA LYS A 110 16.69 16.25 27.52
C LYS A 110 16.82 17.76 27.79
N MET A 111 16.35 18.63 26.88
CA MET A 111 16.22 20.07 27.16
C MET A 111 14.84 20.42 27.77
N PRO A 112 14.75 20.88 29.03
CA PRO A 112 13.50 20.93 29.80
C PRO A 112 12.53 22.08 29.43
N LEU A 113 12.97 23.17 28.80
CA LEU A 113 12.11 24.33 28.51
C LEU A 113 11.24 24.19 27.24
N ILE A 114 11.48 23.15 26.41
CA ILE A 114 10.79 22.91 25.13
C ILE A 114 9.66 21.87 25.28
N LYS A 115 9.44 21.31 26.46
CA LYS A 115 8.62 20.10 26.63
C LYS A 115 7.14 20.31 26.26
N GLN A 116 6.53 21.41 26.67
CA GLN A 116 5.12 21.70 26.35
C GLN A 116 4.92 22.04 24.87
N VAL A 117 5.78 22.89 24.30
CA VAL A 117 5.75 23.23 22.86
C VAL A 117 5.97 21.97 22.02
N ASN A 118 6.94 21.12 22.38
CA ASN A 118 7.22 19.85 21.72
C ASN A 118 6.03 18.88 21.82
N SER A 119 5.36 18.79 22.98
CA SER A 119 4.17 17.96 23.16
C SER A 119 2.97 18.47 22.34
N VAL A 120 2.68 19.77 22.36
CA VAL A 120 1.59 20.36 21.57
C VAL A 120 1.86 20.21 20.07
N ALA A 121 3.09 20.54 19.62
CA ALA A 121 3.50 20.34 18.24
C ALA A 121 3.43 18.86 17.83
N GLY A 122 3.71 17.92 18.74
CA GLY A 122 3.53 16.49 18.50
C GLY A 122 2.06 16.11 18.35
N GLY A 123 1.18 16.65 19.18
CA GLY A 123 -0.27 16.49 19.02
C GLY A 123 -0.76 16.96 17.64
N ILE A 124 -0.30 18.13 17.19
CA ILE A 124 -0.64 18.67 15.86
C ILE A 124 -0.05 17.79 14.74
N PHE A 125 1.22 17.42 14.83
CA PHE A 125 1.88 16.56 13.84
C PHE A 125 1.24 15.18 13.73
N SER A 126 0.58 14.71 14.80
CA SER A 126 -0.17 13.46 14.80
C SER A 126 -1.36 13.46 13.86
N VAL A 127 -1.87 14.63 13.48
CA VAL A 127 -2.89 14.75 12.42
C VAL A 127 -2.30 14.26 11.09
N VAL A 128 -1.07 14.67 10.76
CA VAL A 128 -0.36 14.20 9.55
C VAL A 128 -0.13 12.69 9.63
N VAL A 129 0.34 12.19 10.77
CA VAL A 129 0.54 10.74 10.99
C VAL A 129 -0.77 9.97 10.83
N TYR A 130 -1.88 10.49 11.35
CA TYR A 130 -3.19 9.89 11.19
C TYR A 130 -3.63 9.87 9.72
N CYS A 131 -3.41 10.95 8.97
CA CYS A 131 -3.67 10.97 7.53
C CYS A 131 -2.89 9.89 6.79
N VAL A 132 -1.63 9.63 7.16
CA VAL A 132 -0.85 8.52 6.59
C VAL A 132 -1.49 7.17 6.90
N TYR A 133 -1.98 6.94 8.12
CA TYR A 133 -2.69 5.69 8.45
C TYR A 133 -4.00 5.52 7.69
N VAL A 134 -4.78 6.59 7.55
CA VAL A 134 -6.01 6.58 6.75
C VAL A 134 -5.71 6.29 5.28
N LEU A 135 -4.65 6.89 4.73
CA LEU A 135 -4.20 6.63 3.36
C LEU A 135 -3.82 5.15 3.17
N LEU A 136 -3.02 4.59 4.08
CA LEU A 136 -2.65 3.17 4.03
C LEU A 136 -3.87 2.25 4.14
N LEU A 137 -4.87 2.61 4.96
CA LEU A 137 -6.11 1.86 5.08
C LEU A 137 -6.93 1.89 3.78
N ILE A 138 -7.06 3.04 3.12
CA ILE A 138 -7.77 3.15 1.84
C ILE A 138 -7.06 2.34 0.75
N VAL A 139 -5.72 2.41 0.70
CA VAL A 139 -4.92 1.59 -0.23
C VAL A 139 -5.15 0.11 0.04
N PHE A 140 -5.09 -0.31 1.31
CA PHE A 140 -5.35 -1.69 1.71
C PHE A 140 -6.77 -2.18 1.33
N LEU A 141 -7.80 -1.35 1.55
CA LEU A 141 -9.17 -1.65 1.14
C LEU A 141 -9.34 -1.67 -0.39
N SER A 142 -8.46 -1.03 -1.14
CA SER A 142 -8.47 -1.08 -2.61
C SER A 142 -7.78 -2.32 -3.17
N LEU A 143 -7.06 -3.09 -2.35
CA LEU A 143 -6.41 -4.33 -2.79
C LEU A 143 -7.46 -5.42 -3.07
N PRO A 144 -7.23 -6.30 -4.08
CA PRO A 144 -8.16 -7.36 -4.46
C PRO A 144 -8.36 -8.44 -3.37
N ILE A 145 -7.59 -8.38 -2.27
CA ILE A 145 -7.79 -9.25 -1.12
C ILE A 145 -9.10 -8.92 -0.37
N VAL A 146 -9.58 -7.67 -0.44
CA VAL A 146 -10.84 -7.20 0.16
C VAL A 146 -11.88 -7.02 -0.92
N SER A 147 -12.83 -7.96 -1.05
CA SER A 147 -13.74 -8.00 -2.20
C SER A 147 -14.76 -6.85 -2.23
N ASN A 148 -15.14 -6.32 -1.06
CA ASN A 148 -16.09 -5.21 -0.94
C ASN A 148 -15.45 -3.91 -0.40
N GLY A 149 -14.14 -3.75 -0.56
CA GLY A 149 -13.43 -2.63 0.05
C GLY A 149 -13.84 -1.25 -0.45
N GLN A 150 -14.24 -1.12 -1.73
CA GLN A 150 -14.79 0.15 -2.24
C GLN A 150 -16.13 0.50 -1.59
N VAL A 151 -17.01 -0.49 -1.39
CA VAL A 151 -18.29 -0.31 -0.67
C VAL A 151 -18.04 0.17 0.76
N VAL A 152 -17.00 -0.37 1.41
CA VAL A 152 -16.59 0.05 2.76
C VAL A 152 -16.12 1.51 2.76
N VAL A 153 -15.30 1.90 1.77
CA VAL A 153 -14.84 3.30 1.65
C VAL A 153 -16.03 4.24 1.43
N ASP A 154 -16.93 3.92 0.50
CA ASP A 154 -18.06 4.76 0.13
C ASP A 154 -19.09 4.92 1.26
N LYS A 155 -19.30 3.89 2.09
CA LYS A 155 -20.24 3.92 3.23
C LYS A 155 -19.67 4.53 4.51
N THR A 156 -18.39 4.92 4.54
CA THR A 156 -17.71 5.40 5.75
C THR A 156 -17.17 6.82 5.57
N VAL A 157 -16.60 7.39 6.64
CA VAL A 157 -15.91 8.70 6.60
C VAL A 157 -14.70 8.72 5.66
N LEU A 158 -14.30 7.57 5.10
CA LEU A 158 -13.21 7.43 4.14
C LEU A 158 -13.59 7.93 2.74
N GLY A 159 -14.87 7.87 2.36
CA GLY A 159 -15.37 8.26 1.04
C GLY A 159 -14.93 9.68 0.63
N PRO A 160 -15.18 10.72 1.44
CA PRO A 160 -14.72 12.08 1.14
C PRO A 160 -13.19 12.21 1.00
N ILE A 161 -12.42 11.38 1.71
CA ILE A 161 -10.95 11.41 1.72
C ILE A 161 -10.39 10.79 0.43
N ARG A 162 -11.14 9.87 -0.20
CA ARG A 162 -10.73 9.17 -1.43
C ARG A 162 -10.33 10.13 -2.55
N ASN A 163 -11.00 11.27 -2.69
CA ASN A 163 -10.75 12.23 -3.77
C ASN A 163 -9.34 12.83 -3.73
N ILE A 164 -8.75 12.95 -2.53
CA ILE A 164 -7.37 13.42 -2.36
C ILE A 164 -6.38 12.31 -2.77
N THR A 165 -6.78 11.06 -2.59
CA THR A 165 -5.95 9.88 -2.86
C THR A 165 -6.16 9.27 -4.24
N SER A 166 -7.10 9.80 -5.05
CA SER A 166 -7.50 9.18 -6.31
C SER A 166 -6.35 9.01 -7.31
N PRO A 167 -5.36 9.92 -7.45
CA PRO A 167 -4.24 9.72 -8.38
C PRO A 167 -3.34 8.56 -7.96
N LEU A 168 -3.19 8.33 -6.65
CA LEU A 168 -2.42 7.21 -6.12
C LEU A 168 -3.18 5.90 -6.31
N ILE A 169 -4.50 5.90 -6.05
CA ILE A 169 -5.35 4.72 -6.22
C ILE A 169 -5.48 4.33 -7.70
N SER A 170 -5.61 5.29 -8.61
CA SER A 170 -5.67 5.00 -10.05
C SER A 170 -4.38 4.34 -10.49
N THR A 171 -3.21 4.86 -10.08
CA THR A 171 -1.92 4.23 -10.40
C THR A 171 -1.86 2.78 -9.92
N VAL A 172 -2.30 2.50 -8.68
CA VAL A 172 -2.32 1.13 -8.14
C VAL A 172 -3.32 0.25 -8.90
N ASN A 173 -4.52 0.75 -9.17
CA ASN A 173 -5.55 -0.01 -9.89
C ASN A 173 -5.16 -0.28 -11.34
N ASP A 174 -4.55 0.69 -12.02
CA ASP A 174 -4.09 0.56 -13.41
C ASP A 174 -3.00 -0.52 -13.49
N GLU A 175 -2.02 -0.50 -12.58
CA GLU A 175 -0.98 -1.54 -12.52
C GLU A 175 -1.53 -2.93 -12.19
N LEU A 176 -2.50 -3.03 -11.27
CA LEU A 176 -3.16 -4.30 -10.96
C LEU A 176 -3.99 -4.81 -12.13
N ASN A 177 -4.76 -3.93 -12.77
CA ASN A 177 -5.62 -4.26 -13.90
C ASN A 177 -4.80 -4.67 -15.12
N LYS A 178 -3.71 -3.96 -15.45
CA LYS A 178 -2.76 -4.35 -16.50
C LYS A 178 -2.24 -5.77 -16.27
N ASN A 179 -1.78 -6.09 -15.06
CA ASN A 179 -1.29 -7.42 -14.74
C ASN A 179 -2.38 -8.49 -14.89
N SER A 180 -3.61 -8.21 -14.46
CA SER A 180 -4.74 -9.15 -14.63
C SER A 180 -5.17 -9.32 -16.08
N ALA A 181 -5.13 -8.25 -16.89
CA ALA A 181 -5.49 -8.27 -18.30
C ALA A 181 -4.46 -9.08 -19.11
N LEU A 182 -3.16 -8.93 -18.81
CA LEU A 182 -2.11 -9.77 -19.36
C LEU A 182 -2.34 -11.25 -19.01
N GLN A 183 -2.76 -11.56 -17.79
CA GLN A 183 -3.12 -12.92 -17.40
C GLN A 183 -4.33 -13.46 -18.18
N SER A 184 -5.39 -12.67 -18.38
CA SER A 184 -6.56 -13.07 -19.16
C SER A 184 -6.20 -13.41 -20.61
N ILE A 185 -5.45 -12.52 -21.30
CA ILE A 185 -4.99 -12.74 -22.68
C ILE A 185 -4.16 -14.03 -22.78
N LEU A 186 -3.18 -14.18 -21.89
CA LEU A 186 -2.30 -15.35 -21.92
C LEU A 186 -3.06 -16.65 -21.63
N THR A 187 -4.12 -16.61 -20.82
CA THR A 187 -4.98 -17.78 -20.51
C THR A 187 -6.13 -17.99 -21.50
N ASN A 188 -6.14 -17.31 -22.65
CA ASN A 188 -7.23 -17.32 -23.63
C ASN A 188 -8.60 -17.06 -22.98
N ARG A 189 -8.65 -16.16 -21.99
CA ARG A 189 -9.89 -15.70 -21.38
C ARG A 189 -10.23 -14.32 -21.90
N SER A 190 -11.51 -14.12 -22.17
CA SER A 190 -12.05 -12.82 -22.56
C SER A 190 -11.70 -11.76 -21.52
N LEU A 191 -11.30 -10.59 -21.99
CA LEU A 191 -11.06 -9.43 -21.13
C LEU A 191 -12.39 -8.88 -20.64
N THR A 192 -12.40 -8.37 -19.42
CA THR A 192 -13.51 -7.49 -19.00
C THR A 192 -13.39 -6.14 -19.71
N GLN A 193 -14.51 -5.43 -19.91
CA GLN A 193 -14.50 -4.11 -20.56
C GLN A 193 -13.46 -3.16 -19.95
N GLN A 194 -13.34 -3.17 -18.62
CA GLN A 194 -12.38 -2.34 -17.89
C GLN A 194 -10.93 -2.77 -18.16
N GLN A 195 -10.66 -4.07 -18.35
CA GLN A 195 -9.33 -4.58 -18.70
C GLN A 195 -8.96 -4.24 -20.15
N GLU A 196 -9.92 -4.31 -21.06
CA GLU A 196 -9.74 -3.93 -22.47
C GLU A 196 -9.38 -2.45 -22.60
N ASP A 197 -10.15 -1.55 -21.98
CA ASP A 197 -9.92 -0.11 -22.02
C ASP A 197 -8.52 0.27 -21.50
N GLN A 198 -8.07 -0.38 -20.43
CA GLN A 198 -6.73 -0.14 -19.85
C GLN A 198 -5.60 -0.73 -20.70
N MET A 199 -5.85 -1.85 -21.38
CA MET A 199 -4.89 -2.44 -22.31
C MET A 199 -4.69 -1.54 -23.53
N VAL A 200 -5.77 -0.96 -24.06
CA VAL A 200 -5.71 0.01 -25.16
C VAL A 200 -4.87 1.22 -24.77
N LEU A 201 -5.14 1.84 -23.61
CA LEU A 201 -4.38 2.99 -23.12
C LEU A 201 -2.89 2.65 -22.91
N TRP A 202 -2.60 1.48 -22.36
CA TRP A 202 -1.23 1.03 -22.16
C TRP A 202 -0.49 0.79 -23.49
N LEU A 203 -1.11 0.10 -24.46
CA LEU A 203 -0.52 -0.16 -25.77
C LEU A 203 -0.32 1.14 -26.56
N GLN A 204 -1.25 2.09 -26.49
CA GLN A 204 -1.06 3.42 -27.07
C GLN A 204 0.14 4.16 -26.44
N SER A 205 0.33 4.04 -25.11
CA SER A 205 1.49 4.63 -24.41
C SER A 205 2.83 4.03 -24.85
N GLN A 206 2.82 2.81 -25.42
CA GLN A 206 3.99 2.15 -26.00
C GLN A 206 4.14 2.41 -27.52
N GLY A 207 3.26 3.22 -28.12
CA GLY A 207 3.34 3.62 -29.53
C GLY A 207 2.55 2.76 -30.51
N PHE A 208 1.69 1.85 -30.04
CA PHE A 208 0.81 1.06 -30.90
C PHE A 208 -0.40 1.88 -31.36
N THR A 209 -0.84 1.66 -32.61
CA THR A 209 -2.00 2.35 -33.19
C THR A 209 -3.31 1.67 -32.83
N ASP A 210 -4.39 2.45 -32.73
CA ASP A 210 -5.72 1.97 -32.34
C ASP A 210 -6.25 0.82 -33.22
N SER A 211 -5.90 0.85 -34.51
CA SER A 211 -6.27 -0.20 -35.46
C SER A 211 -5.58 -1.54 -35.16
N ALA A 212 -4.28 -1.51 -34.85
CA ALA A 212 -3.50 -2.71 -34.53
C ALA A 212 -3.91 -3.32 -33.18
N ILE A 213 -4.27 -2.45 -32.23
CA ILE A 213 -4.76 -2.87 -30.90
C ILE A 213 -6.11 -3.59 -31.02
N ARG A 214 -7.07 -3.00 -31.74
CA ARG A 214 -8.40 -3.60 -31.92
C ARG A 214 -8.35 -4.90 -32.74
N GLU A 215 -7.47 -4.99 -33.73
CA GLU A 215 -7.23 -6.23 -34.48
C GLU A 215 -6.68 -7.34 -33.58
N PHE A 216 -5.77 -7.02 -32.67
CA PHE A 216 -5.22 -7.97 -31.69
C PHE A 216 -6.27 -8.40 -30.65
N LEU A 217 -7.05 -7.47 -30.11
CA LEU A 217 -8.03 -7.75 -29.06
C LEU A 217 -9.24 -8.56 -29.55
N ASN A 218 -9.69 -8.33 -30.79
CA ASN A 218 -10.76 -9.12 -31.43
C ASN A 218 -10.38 -10.60 -31.61
N HIS A 219 -9.10 -10.98 -31.49
CA HIS A 219 -8.67 -12.37 -31.54
C HIS A 219 -8.91 -13.14 -30.23
N TYR A 220 -9.30 -12.44 -29.16
CA TYR A 220 -9.51 -12.98 -27.81
C TYR A 220 -10.96 -12.79 -27.29
N GLU A 221 -11.88 -12.30 -28.13
CA GLU A 221 -13.34 -12.36 -27.91
C GLU A 221 -13.90 -13.76 -28.26
#